data_AF-A0A6F8YA48-F1
#
_entry.id   AF-A0A6F8YA48-F1
#
_cell.length_a   1.000
_cell.length_b   1.000
_cell.length_c   1.000
_cell.angle_alpha   90.00
_cell.angle_beta   90.00
_cell.angle_gamma   90.00
#
_symmetry.space_group_name_H-M   'P 1'
#
loop_
_entity.id
_entity.type
_entity.pdbx_description
1 polymer ?
#
loop_
_entity_poly.entity_id
_entity_poly.type
_entity_poly.pdbx_seq_one_letter_code
_entity_poly.pdbx_strand_id
1 'polypeptide(L)'
;MPYIRDSFWRGRQFASLEAMQVAATEWCTEVAGRRSCRPLDGAAPAAVFAAVEAGALQSLPGKAFVLATWSTATVGPDIHAKVGKTIYSVPWRFIGQRVDARETPLVVQIFHKGQLIATHGRKPQGKQTDFGHYPPEKIAFRMRTPTWCRTRATEIGLACAQVIDGLLEVNALFRLRAAQGVLGLADKHGTARLEAACAKAIAVGNPSYRTIKGILVAGAETDPPPPSAGDGGAAAHLHGPSQLFANVIPLPTPNVTLEADTVIADDDRGGPGDDEPGAGMAVLA
;
A
#
# COMPACT_ATOMS: atom_id res chain seq x y z
N MET A 1 27.57 -22.66 17.38
CA MET A 1 27.96 -23.00 18.78
C MET A 1 27.31 -24.31 19.20
N PRO A 2 28.07 -25.42 19.35
CA PRO A 2 27.53 -26.74 19.71
C PRO A 2 26.89 -26.79 21.11
N TYR A 3 27.51 -26.15 22.11
CA TYR A 3 27.06 -26.21 23.51
C TYR A 3 25.61 -25.75 23.69
N ILE A 4 25.27 -24.54 23.25
CA ILE A 4 23.91 -23.99 23.38
C ILE A 4 22.88 -24.91 22.71
N ARG A 5 23.18 -25.41 21.50
CA ARG A 5 22.32 -26.35 20.78
C ARG A 5 22.04 -27.60 21.60
N ASP A 6 23.07 -28.17 22.21
CA ASP A 6 22.98 -29.46 22.88
C ASP A 6 22.47 -29.36 24.33
N SER A 7 22.69 -28.24 25.03
CA SER A 7 22.29 -28.07 26.44
C SER A 7 21.01 -27.27 26.65
N PHE A 8 20.68 -26.34 25.74
CA PHE A 8 19.45 -25.54 25.84
C PHE A 8 18.36 -26.05 24.91
N TRP A 9 18.68 -26.34 23.65
CA TRP A 9 17.64 -26.65 22.65
C TRP A 9 17.25 -28.13 22.57
N ARG A 10 18.21 -29.04 22.79
CA ARG A 10 17.99 -30.48 22.62
C ARG A 10 16.85 -30.99 23.50
N GLY A 11 15.85 -31.61 22.86
CA GLY A 11 14.71 -32.26 23.53
C GLY A 11 13.70 -31.30 24.17
N ARG A 12 13.87 -29.98 24.00
CA ARG A 12 12.93 -28.99 24.53
C ARG A 12 11.95 -28.55 23.45
N GLN A 13 10.69 -28.38 23.85
CA GLN A 13 9.66 -27.70 23.08
C GLN A 13 9.08 -26.60 23.96
N PHE A 14 8.75 -25.47 23.35
CA PHE A 14 8.19 -24.32 24.06
C PHE A 14 6.79 -24.04 23.54
N ALA A 15 5.85 -23.80 24.46
CA ALA A 15 4.46 -23.49 24.13
C ALA A 15 4.29 -22.08 23.52
N SER A 16 5.23 -21.17 23.78
CA SER A 16 5.22 -19.79 23.27
C SER A 16 6.63 -19.18 23.20
N LEU A 17 6.75 -18.06 22.47
CA LEU A 17 7.98 -17.27 22.42
C LEU A 17 8.37 -16.74 23.80
N GLU A 18 7.40 -16.33 24.60
CA GLU A 18 7.61 -15.83 25.95
C GLU A 18 8.14 -16.93 26.88
N ALA A 19 7.54 -18.12 26.86
CA ALA A 19 8.02 -19.27 27.63
C ALA A 19 9.47 -19.64 27.24
N MET A 20 9.81 -19.55 25.95
CA MET A 20 11.16 -19.75 25.46
C MET A 20 12.14 -18.68 25.99
N GLN A 21 11.73 -17.41 26.02
CA GLN A 21 12.57 -16.30 26.53
C GLN A 21 12.83 -16.42 28.02
N VAL A 22 11.82 -16.79 28.81
CA VAL A 22 11.97 -17.06 30.26
C VAL A 22 12.94 -18.21 30.47
N ALA A 23 12.72 -19.35 29.81
CA ALA A 23 13.59 -20.51 29.91
C ALA A 23 15.03 -20.23 29.43
N ALA A 24 15.20 -19.38 28.41
CA ALA A 24 16.52 -18.96 27.94
C ALA A 24 17.25 -18.11 29.00
N THR A 25 16.53 -17.20 29.65
CA THR A 25 17.07 -16.36 30.72
C THR A 25 17.52 -17.22 31.90
N GLU A 26 16.65 -18.13 32.36
CA GLU A 26 16.96 -19.08 33.42
C GLU A 26 18.14 -19.99 33.07
N TRP A 27 18.16 -20.54 31.84
CA TRP A 27 19.29 -21.34 31.39
C TRP A 27 20.59 -20.54 31.36
N CYS A 28 20.55 -19.29 30.92
CA CYS A 28 21.71 -18.40 30.90
C CYS A 28 22.25 -18.15 32.31
N THR A 29 21.39 -17.90 33.31
CA THR A 29 21.81 -17.59 34.68
C THR A 29 22.20 -18.83 35.47
N GLU A 30 21.40 -19.89 35.40
CA GLU A 30 21.51 -21.05 36.29
C GLU A 30 22.41 -22.15 35.73
N VAL A 31 22.48 -22.30 34.41
CA VAL A 31 23.22 -23.38 33.76
C VAL A 31 24.46 -22.84 33.06
N ALA A 32 24.26 -21.98 32.07
CA ALA A 32 25.34 -21.49 31.21
C ALA A 32 26.33 -20.61 31.98
N GLY A 33 25.82 -19.76 32.88
CA GLY A 33 26.60 -18.84 33.69
C GLY A 33 27.34 -19.51 34.84
N ARG A 34 26.82 -20.63 35.38
CA ARG A 34 27.41 -21.35 36.52
C ARG A 34 28.31 -22.52 36.13
N ARG A 35 28.30 -22.92 34.86
CA ARG A 35 29.12 -24.04 34.38
C ARG A 35 30.61 -23.78 34.57
N SER A 36 31.37 -24.83 34.84
CA SER A 36 32.82 -24.77 34.73
C SER A 36 33.24 -24.64 33.27
N CYS A 37 34.00 -23.60 32.94
CA CYS A 37 34.46 -23.32 31.58
C CYS A 37 35.96 -23.55 31.45
N ARG A 38 36.38 -24.50 30.61
CA ARG A 38 37.81 -24.74 30.32
C ARG A 38 38.56 -23.50 29.79
N PRO A 39 37.98 -22.63 28.94
CA PRO A 39 38.64 -21.39 28.54
C PRO A 39 38.81 -20.34 29.66
N LEU A 40 38.12 -20.52 30.79
CA LEU A 40 38.20 -19.66 31.98
C LEU A 40 38.91 -20.39 33.13
N ASP A 41 39.80 -21.34 32.82
CA ASP A 41 40.52 -22.17 33.79
C ASP A 41 39.61 -22.87 34.82
N GLY A 42 38.41 -23.25 34.37
CA GLY A 42 37.41 -23.91 35.18
C GLY A 42 36.49 -22.97 35.96
N ALA A 43 36.74 -21.65 35.93
CA ALA A 43 35.86 -20.66 36.54
C ALA A 43 34.51 -20.59 35.83
N ALA A 44 33.49 -20.20 36.59
CA ALA A 44 32.14 -19.97 36.09
C ALA A 44 32.05 -18.62 35.35
N PRO A 45 31.47 -18.53 34.15
CA PRO A 45 31.31 -17.26 33.43
C PRO A 45 30.66 -16.14 34.26
N ALA A 46 29.63 -16.45 35.05
CA ALA A 46 28.96 -15.48 35.90
C ALA A 46 29.87 -14.95 37.02
N ALA A 47 30.77 -15.79 37.55
CA ALA A 47 31.74 -15.37 38.56
C ALA A 47 32.79 -14.43 37.96
N VAL A 48 33.29 -14.74 36.76
CA VAL A 48 34.24 -13.88 36.03
C VAL A 48 33.59 -12.55 35.67
N PHE A 49 32.35 -12.58 35.15
CA PHE A 49 31.58 -11.38 34.84
C PHE A 49 31.46 -10.46 36.07
N ALA A 50 31.03 -11.00 37.21
CA ALA A 50 30.84 -10.23 38.43
C ALA A 50 32.15 -9.65 38.98
N ALA A 51 33.24 -10.42 38.92
CA ALA A 51 34.53 -10.02 39.48
C ALA A 51 35.32 -9.02 38.60
N VAL A 52 35.18 -9.11 37.26
CA VAL A 52 36.09 -8.42 36.33
C VAL A 52 35.35 -7.50 35.35
N GLU A 53 34.23 -7.94 34.78
CA GLU A 53 33.59 -7.24 33.65
C GLU A 53 32.55 -6.22 34.10
N ALA A 54 31.77 -6.54 35.15
CA ALA A 54 30.62 -5.75 35.58
C ALA A 54 30.96 -4.30 35.90
N GLY A 55 32.12 -4.06 36.55
CA GLY A 55 32.59 -2.71 36.87
C GLY A 55 33.07 -1.89 35.67
N ALA A 56 33.38 -2.53 34.54
CA ALA A 56 33.82 -1.87 33.31
C ALA A 56 32.67 -1.53 32.35
N LEU A 57 31.45 -2.06 32.60
CA LEU A 57 30.30 -1.82 31.74
C LEU A 57 29.71 -0.42 31.95
N GLN A 58 29.26 0.18 30.85
CA GLN A 58 28.46 1.40 30.90
C GLN A 58 27.04 1.08 31.37
N SER A 59 26.39 2.05 32.01
CA SER A 59 24.97 1.96 32.36
C SER A 59 24.12 1.67 31.13
N LEU A 60 23.09 0.84 31.31
CA LEU A 60 22.13 0.55 30.25
C LEU A 60 21.51 1.85 29.74
N PRO A 61 21.57 2.16 28.43
CA PRO A 61 20.95 3.36 27.89
C PRO A 61 19.46 3.39 28.19
N GLY A 62 18.95 4.53 28.69
CA GLY A 62 17.52 4.69 29.02
C GLY A 62 16.58 4.63 27.81
N LYS A 63 17.12 4.60 26.58
CA LYS A 63 16.35 4.42 25.35
C LYS A 63 16.72 3.08 24.73
N ALA A 64 15.71 2.27 24.43
CA ALA A 64 15.89 0.99 23.74
C ALA A 64 16.60 1.18 22.40
N PHE A 65 17.40 0.19 22.02
CA PHE A 65 18.04 0.18 20.71
C PHE A 65 16.98 0.11 19.61
N VAL A 66 17.06 1.04 18.66
CA VAL A 66 16.11 1.14 17.55
C VAL A 66 16.69 0.47 16.32
N LEU A 67 16.07 -0.64 15.91
CA LEU A 67 16.39 -1.30 14.65
C LEU A 67 16.10 -0.35 13.48
N ALA A 68 17.03 -0.31 12.53
CA ALA A 68 16.92 0.50 11.33
C ALA A 68 17.12 -0.36 10.08
N THR A 69 16.29 -0.12 9.08
CA THR A 69 16.41 -0.72 7.75
C THR A 69 17.02 0.30 6.81
N TRP A 70 17.96 -0.13 5.98
CA TRP A 70 18.58 0.72 4.96
C TRP A 70 18.09 0.34 3.58
N SER A 71 17.84 1.34 2.75
CA SER A 71 17.50 1.16 1.34
C SER A 71 18.15 2.27 0.52
N THR A 72 18.31 2.05 -0.78
CA THR A 72 18.87 3.06 -1.68
C THR A 72 17.86 3.39 -2.78
N ALA A 73 17.75 4.67 -3.13
CA ALA A 73 16.85 5.15 -4.15
C ALA A 73 17.49 6.27 -4.98
N THR A 74 17.08 6.40 -6.24
CA THR A 74 17.43 7.56 -7.07
C THR A 74 16.34 8.62 -6.93
N VAL A 75 16.74 9.88 -6.69
CA VAL A 75 15.81 10.99 -6.57
C VAL A 75 15.18 11.27 -7.93
N GLY A 76 13.85 11.21 -8.00
CA GLY A 76 13.11 11.47 -9.22
C GLY A 76 13.14 12.95 -9.64
N PRO A 77 12.76 13.25 -10.89
CA PRO A 77 12.57 14.63 -11.37
C PRO A 77 11.49 15.41 -10.61
N ASP A 78 10.66 14.73 -9.82
CA ASP A 78 9.63 15.29 -8.97
C ASP A 78 10.13 15.62 -7.56
N ILE A 79 11.43 15.56 -7.31
CA ILE A 79 12.09 15.72 -6.00
C ILE A 79 11.78 14.62 -4.98
N HIS A 80 11.25 13.46 -5.40
CA HIS A 80 10.92 12.36 -4.49
C HIS A 80 11.85 11.16 -4.62
N ALA A 81 12.16 10.55 -3.48
CA ALA A 81 12.83 9.25 -3.38
C ALA A 81 11.87 8.22 -2.76
N LYS A 82 11.87 6.99 -3.31
CA LYS A 82 11.03 5.90 -2.81
C LYS A 82 11.73 5.15 -1.67
N VAL A 83 11.05 5.03 -0.54
CA VAL A 83 11.50 4.29 0.65
C VAL A 83 10.38 3.33 1.06
N GLY A 84 10.59 2.04 0.83
CA GLY A 84 9.55 1.02 1.02
C GLY A 84 8.30 1.28 0.16
N LYS A 85 7.15 1.48 0.83
CA LYS A 85 5.84 1.79 0.20
C LYS A 85 5.50 3.28 0.18
N THR A 86 6.42 4.13 0.63
CA THR A 86 6.22 5.59 0.73
C THR A 86 7.23 6.34 -0.12
N ILE A 87 6.84 7.50 -0.64
CA ILE A 87 7.72 8.43 -1.34
C ILE A 87 7.91 9.70 -0.51
N TYR A 88 9.17 10.10 -0.35
CA TYR A 88 9.58 11.22 0.49
C TYR A 88 10.28 12.28 -0.35
N SER A 89 9.96 13.55 -0.12
CA SER A 89 10.65 14.65 -0.80
C SER A 89 12.09 14.78 -0.32
N VAL A 90 12.96 15.19 -1.23
CA VAL A 90 14.39 15.44 -1.03
C VAL A 90 14.69 16.82 -1.63
N PRO A 91 15.63 17.62 -1.07
CA PRO A 91 15.98 18.91 -1.67
C PRO A 91 16.30 18.79 -3.17
N TRP A 92 15.71 19.68 -3.98
CA TRP A 92 15.76 19.65 -5.45
C TRP A 92 17.16 19.52 -6.06
N ARG A 93 18.19 20.04 -5.37
CA ARG A 93 19.60 19.93 -5.79
C ARG A 93 20.09 18.48 -5.96
N PHE A 94 19.37 17.51 -5.41
CA PHE A 94 19.72 16.09 -5.47
C PHE A 94 18.96 15.29 -6.54
N ILE A 95 18.19 15.94 -7.41
CA ILE A 95 17.49 15.25 -8.50
C ILE A 95 18.46 14.45 -9.37
N GLY A 96 18.07 13.23 -9.72
CA GLY A 96 18.89 12.29 -10.49
C GLY A 96 20.02 11.64 -9.70
N GLN A 97 20.28 12.07 -8.47
CA GLN A 97 21.33 11.51 -7.62
C GLN A 97 20.81 10.31 -6.82
N ARG A 98 21.74 9.41 -6.45
CA ARG A 98 21.47 8.22 -5.62
C ARG A 98 21.60 8.59 -4.15
N VAL A 99 20.60 8.24 -3.34
CA VAL A 99 20.49 8.56 -1.92
C VAL A 99 20.18 7.31 -1.11
N ASP A 100 20.71 7.24 0.10
CA ASP A 100 20.45 6.16 1.05
C ASP A 100 19.41 6.59 2.07
N ALA A 101 18.42 5.75 2.32
CA ALA A 101 17.36 6.00 3.27
C ALA A 101 17.48 5.03 4.45
N ARG A 102 17.58 5.58 5.65
CA ARG A 102 17.51 4.88 6.92
C ARG A 102 16.09 4.99 7.46
N GLU A 103 15.39 3.88 7.53
CA GLU A 103 14.04 3.76 8.07
C GLU A 103 14.09 3.18 9.48
N THR A 104 13.44 3.86 10.43
CA THR A 104 13.19 3.39 11.80
C THR A 104 11.68 3.35 12.03
N PRO A 105 11.16 2.78 13.14
CA PRO A 105 9.71 2.75 13.39
C PRO A 105 9.01 4.12 13.35
N LEU A 106 9.74 5.21 13.65
CA LEU A 106 9.17 6.57 13.77
C LEU A 106 9.66 7.55 12.71
N VAL A 107 10.88 7.40 12.19
CA VAL A 107 11.48 8.38 11.29
C VAL A 107 12.16 7.73 10.09
N VAL A 108 12.17 8.47 8.99
CA VAL A 108 12.93 8.18 7.77
C VAL A 108 13.95 9.29 7.56
N GLN A 109 15.23 8.92 7.53
CA GLN A 109 16.34 9.82 7.30
C GLN A 109 16.95 9.53 5.94
N ILE A 110 17.17 10.55 5.13
CA ILE A 110 17.72 10.41 3.77
C ILE A 110 19.12 11.02 3.76
N PHE A 111 20.08 10.27 3.22
CA PHE A 111 21.49 10.57 3.17
C PHE A 111 21.98 10.65 1.72
N HIS A 112 22.88 11.58 1.46
CA HIS A 112 23.65 11.61 0.23
C HIS A 112 25.14 11.59 0.60
N LYS A 113 25.87 10.56 0.16
CA LYS A 113 27.30 10.37 0.47
C LYS A 113 27.60 10.47 1.97
N GLY A 114 26.77 9.85 2.81
CA GLY A 114 26.92 9.86 4.27
C GLY A 114 26.43 11.13 4.98
N GLN A 115 26.05 12.19 4.26
CA GLN A 115 25.49 13.41 4.85
C GLN A 115 23.97 13.34 4.91
N LEU A 116 23.38 13.67 6.07
CA LEU A 116 21.94 13.76 6.24
C LEU A 116 21.40 14.96 5.45
N ILE A 117 20.47 14.72 4.52
CA ILE A 117 19.91 15.76 3.64
C ILE A 117 18.42 16.02 3.86
N ALA A 118 17.69 15.07 4.46
CA ALA A 118 16.28 15.23 4.82
C ALA A 118 15.88 14.27 5.95
N THR A 119 14.93 14.69 6.78
CA THR A 119 14.30 13.84 7.81
C THR A 119 12.80 13.96 7.71
N HIS A 120 12.10 12.82 7.77
CA HIS A 120 10.65 12.73 7.69
C HIS A 120 10.11 11.85 8.81
N GLY A 121 8.86 12.06 9.19
CA GLY A 121 8.10 11.07 9.96
C GLY A 121 7.87 9.80 9.11
N ARG A 122 7.95 8.63 9.74
CA ARG A 122 7.65 7.39 9.03
C ARG A 122 6.15 7.32 8.73
N LYS A 123 5.83 6.94 7.50
CA LYS A 123 4.46 6.74 7.02
C LYS A 123 4.37 5.35 6.39
N PRO A 124 3.34 4.55 6.70
CA PRO A 124 3.24 3.17 6.22
C PRO A 124 3.10 3.07 4.69
N GLN A 125 2.41 4.03 4.07
CA GLN A 125 2.25 4.12 2.63
C GLN A 125 1.95 5.56 2.20
N GLY A 126 2.25 5.86 0.93
CA GLY A 126 1.76 7.05 0.25
C GLY A 126 2.89 8.04 0.01
N LYS A 127 2.62 9.32 0.26
CA LYS A 127 3.54 10.42 -0.02
C LYS A 127 3.67 11.34 1.19
N GLN A 128 4.88 11.85 1.38
CA GLN A 128 5.19 12.94 2.30
C GLN A 128 6.11 13.94 1.59
N THR A 129 5.67 15.19 1.57
CA THR A 129 6.34 16.26 0.83
C THR A 129 6.54 17.44 1.75
N ASP A 130 7.78 17.88 1.86
CA ASP A 130 8.15 19.17 2.40
C ASP A 130 8.27 20.15 1.22
N PHE A 131 7.49 21.23 1.27
CA PHE A 131 7.50 22.24 0.22
C PHE A 131 8.80 23.05 0.19
N GLY A 132 9.53 23.13 1.31
CA GLY A 132 10.86 23.76 1.38
C GLY A 132 11.94 23.02 0.58
N HIS A 133 11.68 21.79 0.14
CA HIS A 133 12.58 21.05 -0.74
C HIS A 133 12.49 21.45 -2.21
N TYR A 134 11.44 22.17 -2.62
CA TYR A 134 11.33 22.68 -3.99
C TYR A 134 12.36 23.80 -4.25
N PRO A 135 12.76 23.99 -5.53
CA PRO A 135 13.60 25.12 -5.88
C PRO A 135 12.86 26.44 -5.62
N PRO A 136 13.60 27.50 -5.25
CA PRO A 136 13.04 28.85 -5.30
C PRO A 136 12.59 29.18 -6.74
N GLU A 137 11.59 30.05 -6.85
CA GLU A 137 10.76 30.30 -8.05
C GLU A 137 11.53 30.38 -9.38
N LYS A 138 12.73 30.96 -9.37
CA LYS A 138 13.55 31.17 -10.58
C LYS A 138 14.18 29.88 -11.16
N ILE A 139 14.21 28.76 -10.42
CA ILE A 139 14.88 27.50 -10.82
C ILE A 139 13.85 26.40 -11.20
N ALA A 140 12.58 26.54 -10.77
CA ALA A 140 11.51 25.59 -11.10
C ALA A 140 11.31 25.40 -12.61
N PHE A 141 11.65 26.42 -13.41
CA PHE A 141 11.55 26.41 -14.88
C PHE A 141 12.36 25.28 -15.56
N ARG A 142 13.42 24.76 -14.93
CA ARG A 142 14.32 23.74 -15.53
C ARG A 142 13.80 22.29 -15.43
N MET A 143 12.66 22.06 -14.78
CA MET A 143 12.24 20.75 -14.27
C MET A 143 11.34 19.90 -15.19
N ARG A 144 11.25 20.18 -16.50
CA ARG A 144 10.13 19.67 -17.34
C ARG A 144 8.79 19.97 -16.64
N THR A 145 8.58 21.27 -16.42
CA THR A 145 7.42 21.87 -15.76
C THR A 145 6.09 21.45 -16.38
N PRO A 146 4.95 21.70 -15.71
CA PRO A 146 3.63 21.56 -16.34
C PRO A 146 3.53 22.26 -17.70
N THR A 147 4.14 23.45 -17.84
CA THR A 147 4.23 24.17 -19.11
C THR A 147 5.00 23.40 -20.17
N TRP A 148 6.18 22.84 -19.84
CA TRP A 148 6.92 21.98 -20.76
C TRP A 148 6.11 20.73 -21.16
N CYS A 149 5.42 20.10 -20.20
CA CYS A 149 4.58 18.94 -20.48
C CYS A 149 3.45 19.27 -21.46
N ARG A 150 2.78 20.41 -21.27
CA ARG A 150 1.74 20.89 -22.21
C ARG A 150 2.30 21.15 -23.60
N THR A 151 3.40 21.89 -23.70
CA THR A 151 4.05 22.16 -25.00
C THR A 151 4.46 20.86 -25.69
N ARG A 152 5.09 19.93 -24.97
CA ARG A 152 5.49 18.65 -25.55
C ARG A 152 4.30 17.79 -25.96
N ALA A 153 3.20 17.82 -25.22
CA ALA A 153 1.98 17.10 -25.58
C ALA A 153 1.38 17.64 -26.88
N THR A 154 1.35 18.97 -27.04
CA THR A 154 0.88 19.60 -28.28
C THR A 154 1.74 19.26 -29.50
N GLU A 155 3.04 19.04 -29.32
CA GLU A 155 3.93 18.56 -30.39
C GLU A 155 3.65 17.10 -30.81
N ILE A 156 3.10 16.29 -29.90
CA ILE A 156 2.76 14.89 -30.17
C ILE A 156 1.40 14.80 -30.86
N GLY A 157 0.40 15.52 -30.35
CA GLY A 157 -0.92 15.61 -30.96
C GLY A 157 -2.02 16.07 -29.99
N LEU A 158 -3.23 16.20 -30.51
CA LEU A 158 -4.39 16.78 -29.82
C LEU A 158 -4.89 15.87 -28.69
N ALA A 159 -4.95 14.55 -28.92
CA ALA A 159 -5.39 13.59 -27.92
C ALA A 159 -4.38 13.51 -26.76
N CYS A 160 -3.09 13.51 -27.06
CA CYS A 160 -2.05 13.58 -26.03
C CYS A 160 -2.16 14.88 -25.21
N ALA A 161 -2.35 16.03 -25.86
CA ALA A 161 -2.56 17.30 -25.17
C ALA A 161 -3.76 17.25 -24.22
N GLN A 162 -4.90 16.71 -24.66
CA GLN A 162 -6.10 16.59 -23.83
C GLN A 162 -5.88 15.69 -22.59
N VAL A 163 -5.18 14.57 -22.73
CA VAL A 163 -4.82 13.71 -21.58
C VAL A 163 -3.94 14.47 -20.59
N ILE A 164 -2.92 15.17 -21.09
CA ILE A 164 -1.96 15.88 -20.25
C ILE A 164 -2.62 17.08 -19.56
N ASP A 165 -3.49 17.81 -20.24
CA ASP A 165 -4.26 18.90 -19.64
C ASP A 165 -5.20 18.40 -18.56
N GLY A 166 -5.96 17.32 -18.80
CA GLY A 166 -6.79 16.71 -17.77
C GLY A 166 -5.99 16.17 -16.58
N LEU A 167 -4.79 15.64 -16.82
CA LEU A 167 -3.87 15.24 -15.75
C LEU A 167 -3.32 16.44 -14.98
N LEU A 168 -3.13 17.60 -15.59
CA LEU A 168 -2.50 18.75 -14.96
C LEU A 168 -3.51 19.82 -14.49
N GLU A 169 -4.80 19.62 -14.73
CA GLU A 169 -5.87 20.54 -14.34
C GLU A 169 -5.93 20.73 -12.82
N VAL A 170 -5.98 19.63 -12.07
CA VAL A 170 -6.07 19.64 -10.60
C VAL A 170 -4.74 19.20 -9.98
N ASN A 171 -4.11 20.12 -9.25
CA ASN A 171 -2.83 19.91 -8.57
C ASN A 171 -1.72 19.40 -9.51
N ALA A 172 -1.41 20.19 -10.54
CA ALA A 172 -0.42 19.89 -11.59
C ALA A 172 0.90 19.30 -11.07
N LEU A 173 1.42 19.82 -9.95
CA LEU A 173 2.67 19.34 -9.36
C LEU A 173 2.60 17.88 -8.86
N PHE A 174 1.46 17.42 -8.34
CA PHE A 174 1.30 16.03 -7.88
C PHE A 174 1.13 15.04 -9.04
N ARG A 175 0.56 15.50 -10.15
CA ARG A 175 0.30 14.68 -11.35
C ARG A 175 1.39 14.81 -12.42
N LEU A 176 2.41 15.64 -12.17
CA LEU A 176 3.53 15.86 -13.07
C LEU A 176 4.26 14.56 -13.44
N ARG A 177 4.45 13.63 -12.48
CA ARG A 177 5.07 12.33 -12.75
C ARG A 177 4.23 11.46 -13.68
N ALA A 178 2.91 11.52 -13.55
CA ALA A 178 2.00 10.80 -14.45
C ALA A 178 2.04 11.40 -15.85
N ALA A 179 1.99 12.73 -15.97
CA ALA A 179 2.11 13.44 -17.24
C ALA A 179 3.46 13.16 -17.94
N GLN A 180 4.57 13.28 -17.22
CA GLN A 180 5.90 12.93 -17.73
C GLN A 180 6.01 11.45 -18.09
N GLY A 181 5.37 10.56 -17.30
CA GLY A 181 5.31 9.13 -17.59
C GLY A 181 4.58 8.81 -18.88
N VAL A 182 3.46 9.49 -19.17
CA VAL A 182 2.74 9.37 -20.44
C VAL A 182 3.62 9.87 -21.60
N LEU A 183 4.23 11.06 -21.47
CA LEU A 183 5.11 11.60 -22.51
C LEU A 183 6.34 10.72 -22.78
N GLY A 184 6.90 10.08 -21.73
CA GLY A 184 8.03 9.15 -21.87
C GLY A 184 7.71 7.86 -22.61
N LEU A 185 6.42 7.51 -22.80
CA LEU A 185 6.05 6.38 -23.65
C LEU A 185 6.37 6.65 -25.12
N ALA A 186 6.44 7.92 -25.54
CA ALA A 186 6.82 8.31 -26.90
C ALA A 186 8.24 7.85 -27.26
N ASP A 187 9.17 7.88 -26.29
CA ASP A 187 10.56 7.48 -26.53
C ASP A 187 10.67 5.98 -26.88
N LYS A 188 9.76 5.16 -26.35
CA LYS A 188 9.76 3.70 -26.56
C LYS A 188 8.85 3.25 -27.71
N HIS A 189 7.70 3.89 -27.87
CA HIS A 189 6.66 3.45 -28.80
C HIS A 189 6.49 4.37 -30.01
N GLY A 190 7.16 5.53 -30.03
CA GLY A 190 6.97 6.55 -31.06
C GLY A 190 5.80 7.48 -30.76
N THR A 191 5.86 8.69 -31.29
CA THR A 191 4.85 9.75 -31.05
C THR A 191 3.50 9.40 -31.67
N ALA A 192 3.49 8.86 -32.90
CA ALA A 192 2.26 8.50 -33.61
C ALA A 192 1.44 7.42 -32.87
N ARG A 193 2.12 6.39 -32.34
CA ARG A 193 1.45 5.32 -31.57
C ARG A 193 0.92 5.83 -30.24
N LEU A 194 1.67 6.72 -29.57
CA LEU A 194 1.22 7.35 -28.33
C LEU A 194 -0.04 8.19 -28.54
N GLU A 195 -0.09 8.98 -29.62
CA GLU A 195 -1.26 9.79 -29.94
C GLU A 195 -2.52 8.93 -30.15
N ALA A 196 -2.40 7.84 -30.93
CA ALA A 196 -3.50 6.89 -31.14
C ALA A 196 -3.95 6.21 -29.83
N ALA A 197 -3.00 5.83 -28.97
CA ALA A 197 -3.31 5.24 -27.68
C ALA A 197 -4.00 6.23 -26.72
N CYS A 198 -3.59 7.51 -26.73
CA CYS A 198 -4.27 8.57 -25.98
C CYS A 198 -5.71 8.77 -26.47
N ALA A 199 -5.92 8.84 -27.78
CA ALA A 199 -7.25 8.96 -28.37
C ALA A 199 -8.16 7.79 -27.97
N LYS A 200 -7.64 6.56 -28.03
CA LYS A 200 -8.37 5.37 -27.61
C LYS A 200 -8.68 5.36 -26.11
N ALA A 201 -7.73 5.77 -25.27
CA ALA A 201 -7.97 5.83 -23.82
C ALA A 201 -9.02 6.88 -23.44
N ILE A 202 -9.10 8.00 -24.18
CA ILE A 202 -10.16 9.01 -24.05
C ILE A 202 -11.51 8.42 -24.49
N ALA A 203 -11.55 7.73 -25.63
CA ALA A 203 -12.79 7.12 -26.13
C ALA A 203 -13.37 6.07 -25.17
N VAL A 204 -12.51 5.34 -24.44
CA VAL A 204 -12.91 4.37 -23.40
C VAL A 204 -13.26 5.06 -22.07
N GLY A 205 -13.03 6.38 -21.93
CA GLY A 205 -13.35 7.15 -20.72
C GLY A 205 -12.37 6.97 -19.56
N ASN A 206 -11.20 6.35 -19.78
CA ASN A 206 -10.19 6.15 -18.73
C ASN A 206 -8.77 6.50 -19.21
N PRO A 207 -8.43 7.80 -19.33
CA PRO A 207 -7.14 8.30 -19.78
C PRO A 207 -6.04 8.22 -18.71
N SER A 208 -5.91 7.07 -18.03
CA SER A 208 -4.85 6.84 -17.05
C SER A 208 -3.55 6.36 -17.71
N TYR A 209 -2.40 6.64 -17.10
CA TYR A 209 -1.10 6.10 -17.53
C TYR A 209 -1.12 4.56 -17.70
N ARG A 210 -1.81 3.84 -16.79
CA ARG A 210 -1.89 2.38 -16.84
C ARG A 210 -2.67 1.90 -18.07
N THR A 211 -3.77 2.58 -18.40
CA THR A 211 -4.59 2.29 -19.58
C THR A 211 -3.79 2.54 -20.86
N ILE A 212 -3.18 3.72 -21.00
CA ILE A 212 -2.42 4.11 -22.19
C ILE A 212 -1.24 3.15 -22.41
N LYS A 213 -0.50 2.84 -21.34
CA LYS A 213 0.58 1.84 -21.39
C LYS A 213 0.06 0.46 -21.78
N GLY A 214 -1.10 0.05 -21.25
CA GLY A 214 -1.74 -1.22 -21.58
C GLY A 214 -2.08 -1.33 -23.06
N ILE A 215 -2.68 -0.28 -23.63
CA ILE A 215 -3.02 -0.19 -25.05
C ILE A 215 -1.76 -0.33 -25.92
N LEU A 216 -0.70 0.44 -25.61
CA LEU A 216 0.56 0.41 -26.37
C LEU A 216 1.30 -0.92 -26.30
N VAL A 217 1.21 -1.62 -25.16
CA VAL A 217 1.80 -2.96 -24.98
C VAL A 217 1.01 -4.01 -25.75
N ALA A 218 -0.32 -3.90 -25.76
CA ALA A 218 -1.19 -4.78 -26.53
C ALA A 218 -1.12 -4.54 -28.05
N GLY A 219 -0.62 -3.37 -28.48
CA GLY A 219 -0.65 -2.96 -29.90
C GLY A 219 -2.06 -2.63 -30.38
N ALA A 220 -2.98 -2.36 -29.44
CA ALA A 220 -4.40 -2.21 -29.72
C ALA A 220 -4.79 -0.77 -30.09
N GLU A 221 -3.83 0.15 -30.24
CA GLU A 221 -4.12 1.57 -30.51
C GLU A 221 -4.87 1.82 -31.83
N THR A 222 -4.75 0.92 -32.80
CA THR A 222 -5.42 0.99 -34.11
C THR A 222 -6.67 0.13 -34.21
N ASP A 223 -6.97 -0.71 -33.22
CA ASP A 223 -8.15 -1.58 -33.32
C ASP A 223 -9.41 -0.71 -33.28
N PRO A 224 -10.41 -1.02 -34.14
CA PRO A 224 -11.66 -0.30 -34.16
C PRO A 224 -12.29 -0.28 -32.75
N PRO A 225 -12.97 0.82 -32.37
CA PRO A 225 -13.71 0.83 -31.11
C PRO A 225 -14.68 -0.36 -31.13
N PRO A 226 -14.83 -1.08 -30.00
CA PRO A 226 -15.83 -2.14 -29.92
C PRO A 226 -17.18 -1.54 -30.34
N PRO A 227 -17.99 -2.26 -31.15
CA PRO A 227 -19.31 -1.78 -31.51
C PRO A 227 -20.04 -1.41 -30.23
N SER A 228 -20.76 -0.27 -30.25
CA SER A 228 -21.62 0.14 -29.16
C SER A 228 -22.48 -1.07 -28.79
N ALA A 229 -22.15 -1.74 -27.68
CA ALA A 229 -23.08 -2.66 -27.06
C ALA A 229 -24.27 -1.78 -26.73
N GLY A 230 -25.44 -2.06 -27.29
CA GLY A 230 -26.63 -1.20 -27.17
C GLY A 230 -27.21 -1.13 -25.76
N ASP A 231 -26.36 -0.95 -24.75
CA ASP A 231 -26.65 -0.91 -23.32
C ASP A 231 -27.07 0.49 -22.84
N GLY A 232 -27.19 1.46 -23.75
CA GLY A 232 -27.67 2.80 -23.44
C GLY A 232 -26.76 3.59 -22.51
N GLY A 233 -25.47 3.24 -22.41
CA GLY A 233 -24.53 3.90 -21.51
C GLY A 233 -24.46 3.27 -20.11
N ALA A 234 -24.90 2.02 -19.96
CA ALA A 234 -24.74 1.28 -18.72
C ALA A 234 -23.24 0.93 -18.51
N ALA A 235 -22.59 1.65 -17.58
CA ALA A 235 -21.19 1.40 -17.25
C ALA A 235 -20.99 -0.06 -16.76
N ALA A 236 -20.03 -0.77 -17.36
CA ALA A 236 -19.67 -2.12 -16.96
C ALA A 236 -19.42 -2.22 -15.45
N HIS A 237 -20.23 -3.03 -14.76
CA HIS A 237 -20.33 -3.08 -13.31
C HIS A 237 -19.16 -3.83 -12.66
N LEU A 238 -18.00 -3.18 -12.56
CA LEU A 238 -16.83 -3.73 -11.87
C LEU A 238 -16.90 -3.60 -10.33
N HIS A 239 -17.94 -2.96 -9.76
CA HIS A 239 -18.01 -2.61 -8.33
C HIS A 239 -19.28 -3.05 -7.58
N GLY A 240 -20.13 -3.89 -8.16
CA GLY A 240 -21.24 -4.55 -7.47
C GLY A 240 -22.57 -3.75 -7.42
N PRO A 241 -23.68 -4.42 -7.03
CA PRO A 241 -25.05 -3.97 -7.29
C PRO A 241 -25.54 -2.81 -6.40
N SER A 242 -24.81 -2.45 -5.33
CA SER A 242 -25.25 -1.45 -4.34
C SER A 242 -25.41 -0.04 -4.91
N GLN A 243 -24.79 0.27 -6.05
CA GLN A 243 -24.93 1.57 -6.73
C GLN A 243 -26.15 1.67 -7.66
N LEU A 244 -26.88 0.57 -7.91
CA LEU A 244 -28.01 0.55 -8.85
C LEU A 244 -29.19 1.45 -8.43
N PHE A 245 -29.38 1.69 -7.14
CA PHE A 245 -30.62 2.29 -6.64
C PHE A 245 -30.43 3.66 -5.97
N ALA A 246 -29.23 4.23 -5.99
CA ALA A 246 -28.97 5.51 -5.32
C ALA A 246 -29.70 6.71 -5.95
N ASN A 247 -30.12 6.60 -7.21
CA ASN A 247 -30.78 7.68 -7.96
C ASN A 247 -32.11 7.26 -8.61
N VAL A 248 -32.81 6.28 -8.05
CA VAL A 248 -34.15 5.94 -8.56
C VAL A 248 -35.16 6.92 -7.96
N ILE A 249 -35.73 7.76 -8.83
CA ILE A 249 -36.90 8.61 -8.51
C ILE A 249 -38.06 7.66 -8.16
N PRO A 250 -38.67 7.75 -6.96
CA PRO A 250 -39.80 6.92 -6.62
C PRO A 250 -40.98 7.24 -7.55
N LEU A 251 -41.60 6.21 -8.13
CA LEU A 251 -42.87 6.35 -8.85
C LEU A 251 -43.98 6.79 -7.88
N PRO A 252 -44.89 7.68 -8.30
CA PRO A 252 -45.99 8.14 -7.44
C PRO A 252 -46.94 6.97 -7.18
N THR A 253 -47.13 6.62 -5.91
CA THR A 253 -48.07 5.59 -5.48
C THR A 253 -49.52 6.10 -5.61
N PRO A 254 -50.41 5.38 -6.29
CA PRO A 254 -51.83 5.72 -6.28
C PRO A 254 -52.45 5.37 -4.91
N ASN A 255 -53.19 6.31 -4.32
CA ASN A 255 -54.01 6.08 -3.14
C ASN A 255 -55.13 5.09 -3.48
N VAL A 256 -55.16 3.95 -2.80
CA VAL A 256 -56.31 3.05 -2.81
C VAL A 256 -56.89 3.03 -1.40
N THR A 257 -58.05 3.66 -1.25
CA THR A 257 -58.92 3.60 -0.09
C THR A 257 -59.55 2.21 -0.03
N LEU A 258 -59.33 1.46 1.06
CA LEU A 258 -60.01 0.20 1.33
C LEU A 258 -61.24 0.49 2.20
N GLU A 259 -62.44 0.37 1.61
CA GLU A 259 -63.68 0.19 2.37
C GLU A 259 -63.96 -1.31 2.54
N ALA A 260 -64.37 -1.68 3.75
CA ALA A 260 -64.63 -3.04 4.21
C ALA A 260 -66.12 -3.39 4.09
N ASP A 261 -66.42 -4.66 3.80
CA ASP A 261 -67.55 -5.45 4.36
C ASP A 261 -67.57 -6.85 3.70
N THR A 262 -67.37 -8.00 4.36
CA THR A 262 -68.10 -8.81 5.38
C THR A 262 -68.55 -10.18 4.82
N VAL A 263 -67.92 -11.23 5.39
CA VAL A 263 -68.40 -12.57 5.82
C VAL A 263 -69.72 -13.13 5.29
N ILE A 264 -69.73 -14.39 4.78
CA ILE A 264 -70.63 -15.52 5.17
C ILE A 264 -69.91 -16.87 4.91
N ALA A 265 -70.09 -17.83 5.83
CA ALA A 265 -69.57 -19.21 5.87
C ALA A 265 -70.66 -20.28 5.58
N ASP A 266 -70.24 -21.49 5.20
CA ASP A 266 -70.86 -22.84 5.38
C ASP A 266 -70.27 -23.81 4.32
N ASP A 267 -70.18 -25.14 4.43
CA ASP A 267 -70.10 -26.14 5.50
C ASP A 267 -69.78 -27.50 4.82
N ASP A 268 -69.19 -28.43 5.58
CA ASP A 268 -69.29 -29.91 5.55
C ASP A 268 -68.79 -30.79 4.34
N ARG A 269 -67.75 -31.63 4.59
CA ARG A 269 -67.86 -33.10 4.86
C ARG A 269 -66.54 -33.90 4.76
N GLY A 270 -66.23 -34.63 5.83
CA GLY A 270 -65.88 -36.07 5.80
C GLY A 270 -64.41 -36.53 5.81
N GLY A 271 -63.91 -37.00 6.98
CA GLY A 271 -62.62 -37.70 7.18
C GLY A 271 -62.64 -39.21 6.84
N PRO A 272 -61.96 -40.14 7.56
CA PRO A 272 -60.95 -39.97 8.64
C PRO A 272 -59.73 -40.97 8.60
N GLY A 273 -58.84 -40.85 9.59
CA GLY A 273 -58.01 -41.94 10.19
C GLY A 273 -56.53 -41.96 9.82
N ASP A 274 -55.56 -42.27 10.69
CA ASP A 274 -55.47 -42.45 12.15
C ASP A 274 -53.95 -42.43 12.51
N ASP A 275 -53.68 -42.23 13.81
CA ASP A 275 -52.48 -42.61 14.58
C ASP A 275 -51.23 -41.67 14.70
N GLU A 276 -51.30 -40.91 15.79
CA GLU A 276 -50.31 -40.35 16.75
C GLU A 276 -49.17 -41.31 17.24
N PRO A 277 -48.30 -40.94 18.24
CA PRO A 277 -47.56 -39.69 18.49
C PRO A 277 -46.09 -39.95 18.94
N GLY A 278 -45.29 -38.90 19.20
CA GLY A 278 -43.97 -39.06 19.82
C GLY A 278 -43.26 -37.75 20.21
N ALA A 279 -43.29 -37.44 21.50
CA ALA A 279 -42.82 -36.22 22.15
C ALA A 279 -41.29 -36.08 22.36
N GLY A 280 -40.86 -34.85 22.71
CA GLY A 280 -39.60 -34.51 23.41
C GLY A 280 -38.78 -33.46 22.66
N MET A 281 -38.81 -32.15 22.95
CA MET A 281 -38.51 -31.37 24.17
C MET A 281 -37.05 -31.42 24.64
N ALA A 282 -36.51 -30.22 24.89
CA ALA A 282 -35.36 -29.85 25.75
C ALA A 282 -33.93 -30.08 25.18
N VAL A 283 -33.09 -29.06 24.94
CA VAL A 283 -32.46 -28.01 25.81
C VAL A 283 -31.04 -28.43 26.29
N LEU A 284 -30.09 -27.48 26.17
CA LEU A 284 -28.72 -27.36 26.75
C LEU A 284 -27.66 -28.33 26.20
N ALA A 285 -26.41 -27.94 25.97
CA ALA A 285 -25.60 -26.81 26.43
C ALA A 285 -24.58 -26.37 25.36
#